data_AF-A0A1B6F8E1-F1
#
_entry.id   AF-A0A1B6F8E1-F1
#
_cell.length_a   1.000
_cell.length_b   1.000
_cell.length_c   1.000
_cell.angle_alpha   90.00
_cell.angle_beta   90.00
_cell.angle_gamma   90.00
#
_symmetry.space_group_name_H-M   'P 1'
#
loop_
_entity.id
_entity.type
_entity.pdbx_description
1 polymer ?
#
loop_
_entity_poly.entity_id
_entity_poly.type
_entity_poly.pdbx_seq_one_letter_code
_entity_poly.pdbx_strand_id
1 'polypeptide(L)'
;RLNWNNHIENIISKATKALGACKRLFGYKWGLKPKMIQWIYEAIVKPMVTYAAFVWWPKVEQETAAKKLQSLQRLACISITGAMSSCPTQALEAILGYSPLGQEVKKTAALCALKLLSKKVIKPTSSEGHMKIIQVIPEAEMITNVSDIMV
;
A
#
# COMPACT_ATOMS: atom_id res chain seq x y z
N ARG A 1 21.35 -7.43 7.01
CA ARG A 1 20.25 -7.22 6.03
C ARG A 1 18.95 -7.67 6.68
N LEU A 2 17.96 -6.79 6.82
CA LEU A 2 16.65 -7.15 7.41
C LEU A 2 15.77 -7.82 6.34
N ASN A 3 15.23 -9.00 6.63
CA ASN A 3 14.51 -9.81 5.64
C ASN A 3 13.02 -9.44 5.49
N TRP A 4 12.44 -8.68 6.42
CA TRP A 4 11.05 -8.16 6.45
C TRP A 4 9.91 -9.19 6.20
N ASN A 5 10.21 -10.48 6.04
CA ASN A 5 9.24 -11.55 5.78
C ASN A 5 8.20 -11.66 6.88
N ASN A 6 8.66 -11.86 8.12
CA ASN A 6 7.80 -11.99 9.28
C ASN A 6 6.93 -10.73 9.50
N HIS A 7 7.47 -9.56 9.16
CA HIS A 7 6.73 -8.30 9.24
C HIS A 7 5.55 -8.28 8.27
N ILE A 8 5.79 -8.57 6.99
CA ILE A 8 4.74 -8.62 5.96
C ILE A 8 3.70 -9.67 6.30
N GLU A 9 4.12 -10.86 6.72
CA GLU A 9 3.21 -11.93 7.11
C GLU A 9 2.32 -11.53 8.29
N ASN A 10 2.90 -10.87 9.30
CA ASN A 10 2.13 -10.39 10.44
C ASN A 10 1.15 -9.28 10.05
N ILE A 11 1.55 -8.31 9.22
CA ILE A 11 0.64 -7.27 8.72
C ILE A 11 -0.51 -7.90 7.94
N ILE A 12 -0.20 -8.78 6.99
CA ILE A 12 -1.22 -9.42 6.15
C ILE A 12 -2.16 -10.27 6.99
N SER A 13 -1.63 -11.04 7.94
CA SER A 13 -2.45 -11.83 8.88
C SER A 13 -3.38 -10.93 9.70
N LYS A 14 -2.87 -9.84 10.26
CA LYS A 14 -3.68 -8.87 11.02
C LYS A 14 -4.75 -8.20 10.15
N ALA A 15 -4.36 -7.72 8.97
CA ALA A 15 -5.27 -7.06 8.03
C ALA A 15 -6.37 -8.01 7.53
N THR A 16 -6.02 -9.27 7.25
CA THR A 16 -6.97 -10.31 6.82
C THR A 16 -7.96 -10.64 7.95
N LYS A 17 -7.47 -10.78 9.19
CA LYS A 17 -8.32 -11.01 10.37
C LYS A 17 -9.26 -9.83 10.62
N ALA A 18 -8.76 -8.59 10.51
CA ALA A 18 -9.57 -7.38 10.66
C ALA A 18 -10.67 -7.33 9.58
N LEU A 19 -10.31 -7.52 8.32
CA LEU A 19 -11.27 -7.55 7.21
C LEU A 19 -12.32 -8.65 7.39
N GLY A 20 -11.90 -9.86 7.78
CA GLY A 20 -12.79 -10.99 8.05
C GLY A 20 -13.73 -10.74 9.23
N ALA A 21 -13.24 -10.15 10.33
CA ALA A 21 -14.05 -9.80 11.49
C ALA A 21 -15.11 -8.76 11.13
N CYS A 22 -14.71 -7.68 10.45
CA CYS A 22 -15.65 -6.66 9.98
C CYS A 22 -16.66 -7.25 9.00
N LYS A 23 -16.23 -8.07 8.03
CA LYS A 23 -17.13 -8.75 7.10
C LYS A 23 -18.17 -9.62 7.82
N ARG A 24 -17.79 -10.34 8.88
CA ARG A 24 -18.68 -11.20 9.66
C ARG A 24 -19.70 -10.40 10.48
N LEU A 25 -19.30 -9.25 11.03
CA LEU A 25 -20.16 -8.42 11.88
C LEU A 25 -21.43 -7.97 11.15
N PHE A 26 -21.34 -7.73 9.84
CA PHE A 26 -22.41 -7.09 9.09
C PHE A 26 -23.28 -8.02 8.23
N GLY A 27 -23.06 -9.35 8.28
CA GLY A 27 -23.97 -10.41 7.81
C GLY A 27 -24.50 -10.35 6.35
N TYR A 28 -24.54 -11.49 5.64
CA TYR A 28 -25.14 -11.55 4.30
C TYR A 28 -26.62 -11.09 4.25
N LYS A 29 -27.38 -11.33 5.34
CA LYS A 29 -28.79 -10.88 5.49
C LYS A 29 -28.95 -9.46 6.01
N TRP A 30 -27.91 -8.88 6.63
CA TRP A 30 -27.92 -7.53 7.20
C TRP A 30 -27.14 -6.52 6.36
N GLY A 31 -26.73 -6.92 5.15
CA GLY A 31 -26.39 -6.05 4.05
C GLY A 31 -25.26 -5.07 4.36
N LEU A 32 -24.01 -5.53 4.20
CA LEU A 32 -22.95 -4.57 3.90
C LEU A 32 -23.36 -3.80 2.65
N LYS A 33 -23.63 -2.50 2.81
CA LYS A 33 -23.49 -1.59 1.67
C LYS A 33 -22.03 -1.74 1.23
N PRO A 34 -21.73 -2.06 -0.05
CA PRO A 34 -20.36 -2.13 -0.57
C PRO A 34 -19.45 -1.00 -0.08
N LYS A 35 -20.03 0.21 0.05
CA LYS A 35 -19.41 1.40 0.64
C LYS A 35 -18.81 1.19 2.04
N MET A 36 -19.45 0.43 2.93
CA MET A 36 -18.93 0.20 4.29
C MET A 36 -17.68 -0.69 4.27
N ILE A 37 -17.68 -1.75 3.45
CA ILE A 37 -16.49 -2.60 3.27
C ILE A 37 -15.36 -1.80 2.63
N GLN A 38 -15.71 -0.96 1.65
CA GLN A 38 -14.78 -0.06 1.01
C GLN A 38 -14.14 0.86 2.05
N TRP A 39 -14.95 1.48 2.91
CA TRP A 39 -14.47 2.31 4.00
C TRP A 39 -13.57 1.56 4.98
N ILE A 40 -13.92 0.32 5.37
CA ILE A 40 -13.08 -0.53 6.22
C ILE A 40 -11.72 -0.78 5.56
N TYR A 41 -11.71 -1.09 4.26
CA TYR A 41 -10.47 -1.32 3.52
C TYR A 41 -9.60 -0.06 3.51
N GLU A 42 -10.18 1.09 3.18
CA GLU A 42 -9.46 2.38 3.10
C GLU A 42 -9.00 2.89 4.46
N ALA A 43 -9.82 2.76 5.50
CA ALA A 43 -9.57 3.33 6.83
C ALA A 43 -8.77 2.41 7.77
N ILE A 44 -8.76 1.09 7.53
CA ILE A 44 -8.12 0.12 8.44
C ILE A 44 -7.04 -0.68 7.70
N VAL A 45 -7.42 -1.42 6.65
CA VAL A 45 -6.50 -2.36 6.00
C VAL A 45 -5.36 -1.62 5.29
N LYS A 46 -5.68 -0.60 4.50
CA LYS A 46 -4.72 0.23 3.76
C LYS A 46 -3.69 0.88 4.69
N PRO A 47 -4.07 1.61 5.76
CA PRO A 47 -3.10 2.21 6.68
C PRO A 47 -2.30 1.18 7.50
N MET A 48 -2.88 0.03 7.84
CA MET A 48 -2.11 -1.06 8.49
C MET A 48 -0.94 -1.51 7.62
N VAL A 49 -1.15 -1.56 6.30
CA VAL A 49 -0.10 -1.94 5.35
C VAL A 49 0.84 -0.76 5.10
N THR A 50 0.33 0.43 4.77
CA THR A 50 1.19 1.57 4.42
C THR A 50 1.95 2.16 5.61
N TYR A 51 1.62 1.76 6.84
CA TYR A 51 2.40 2.12 8.02
C TYR A 51 3.87 1.71 7.86
N ALA A 52 4.76 2.65 8.21
CA ALA A 52 6.20 2.49 8.08
C ALA A 52 6.67 2.07 6.66
N ALA A 53 5.87 2.31 5.60
CA ALA A 53 6.20 1.95 4.22
C ALA A 53 7.63 2.37 3.81
N PHE A 54 8.06 3.56 4.23
CA PHE A 54 9.42 4.07 3.99
C PHE A 54 10.54 3.11 4.44
N VAL A 55 10.31 2.36 5.52
CA VAL A 55 11.31 1.46 6.09
C VAL A 55 11.36 0.11 5.37
N TRP A 56 10.24 -0.40 4.87
CA TRP A 56 10.17 -1.77 4.35
C TRP A 56 9.84 -1.89 2.85
N TRP A 57 9.61 -0.77 2.15
CA TRP A 57 9.26 -0.76 0.72
C TRP A 57 10.18 -1.56 -0.22
N PRO A 58 11.52 -1.69 0.00
CA PRO A 58 12.36 -2.46 -0.93
C PRO A 58 11.92 -3.92 -1.02
N LYS A 59 11.25 -4.42 0.02
CA LYS A 59 10.70 -5.78 0.03
C LYS A 59 9.58 -5.96 -0.99
N VAL A 60 8.86 -4.91 -1.35
CA VAL A 60 7.78 -4.94 -2.37
C VAL A 60 8.32 -5.21 -3.76
N GLU A 61 9.60 -4.95 -4.04
CA GLU A 61 10.22 -5.33 -5.31
C GLU A 61 10.34 -6.85 -5.48
N GLN A 62 10.28 -7.60 -4.38
CA GLN A 62 10.25 -9.06 -4.45
C GLN A 62 8.86 -9.54 -4.84
N GLU A 63 8.80 -10.32 -5.91
CA GLU A 63 7.55 -10.83 -6.49
C GLU A 63 6.70 -11.60 -5.46
N THR A 64 7.34 -12.35 -4.57
CA THR A 64 6.66 -13.11 -3.50
C THR A 64 5.91 -12.21 -2.52
N ALA A 65 6.52 -11.09 -2.13
CA ALA A 65 5.89 -10.11 -1.24
C ALA A 65 4.78 -9.35 -1.98
N ALA A 66 5.01 -8.95 -3.23
CA ALA A 66 4.02 -8.30 -4.07
C ALA A 66 2.76 -9.17 -4.26
N LYS A 67 2.93 -10.47 -4.54
CA LYS A 67 1.83 -11.44 -4.65
C LYS A 67 1.02 -11.55 -3.35
N LYS A 68 1.68 -11.60 -2.19
CA LYS A 68 0.99 -11.64 -0.89
C LYS A 68 0.14 -10.39 -0.64
N LEU A 69 0.67 -9.20 -0.95
CA LEU A 69 -0.08 -7.93 -0.86
C LEU A 69 -1.25 -7.89 -1.85
N GLN A 70 -1.05 -8.38 -3.08
CA GLN A 70 -2.10 -8.47 -4.09
C GLN A 70 -3.22 -9.41 -3.65
N SER A 71 -2.89 -10.56 -3.04
CA SER A 71 -3.90 -11.49 -2.49
C SER A 71 -4.77 -10.84 -1.41
N LEU A 72 -4.17 -10.01 -0.53
CA LEU A 72 -4.91 -9.26 0.48
C LEU A 72 -5.86 -8.22 -0.16
N GLN A 73 -5.36 -7.43 -1.11
CA GLN A 73 -6.19 -6.45 -1.83
C GLN A 73 -7.31 -7.13 -2.60
N ARG A 74 -7.01 -8.24 -3.28
CA ARG A 74 -8.00 -9.02 -4.03
C ARG A 74 -9.14 -9.50 -3.13
N LEU A 75 -8.81 -10.00 -1.94
CA LEU A 75 -9.82 -10.41 -0.95
C LEU A 75 -10.73 -9.25 -0.55
N ALA A 76 -10.17 -8.05 -0.38
CA ALA A 76 -10.95 -6.85 -0.12
C ALA A 76 -11.82 -6.46 -1.34
N CYS A 77 -11.25 -6.41 -2.54
CA CYS A 77 -11.98 -6.05 -3.75
C CYS A 77 -13.18 -6.97 -4.00
N ILE A 78 -13.01 -8.29 -3.89
CA ILE A 78 -14.12 -9.25 -3.99
C ILE A 78 -15.16 -9.00 -2.90
N SER A 79 -14.71 -8.74 -1.68
CA SER A 79 -15.64 -8.51 -0.58
C SER A 79 -16.47 -7.24 -0.81
N ILE A 80 -15.86 -6.19 -1.40
CA ILE A 80 -16.54 -4.94 -1.74
C ILE A 80 -17.53 -5.14 -2.90
N THR A 81 -17.09 -5.74 -4.00
CA THR A 81 -17.90 -5.86 -5.22
C THR A 81 -18.92 -6.99 -5.17
N GLY A 82 -18.69 -8.01 -4.34
CA GLY A 82 -19.45 -9.26 -4.38
C GLY A 82 -19.18 -10.09 -5.64
N ALA A 83 -18.11 -9.79 -6.39
CA ALA A 83 -17.79 -10.48 -7.64
C ALA A 83 -17.38 -11.95 -7.41
N MET A 84 -17.47 -12.75 -8.48
CA MET A 84 -17.04 -14.14 -8.45
C MET A 84 -15.54 -14.26 -8.21
N SER A 85 -15.13 -15.38 -7.59
CA SER A 85 -13.72 -15.68 -7.35
C SER A 85 -12.91 -15.87 -8.64
N SER A 86 -13.54 -16.09 -9.79
CA SER A 86 -12.92 -16.18 -11.11
C SER A 86 -12.60 -14.82 -11.74
N CYS A 87 -13.13 -13.71 -11.22
CA CYS A 87 -12.90 -12.40 -11.79
C CYS A 87 -11.41 -11.98 -11.67
N PRO A 88 -10.80 -11.41 -12.72
CA PRO A 88 -9.42 -10.98 -12.69
C PRO A 88 -9.24 -9.79 -11.74
N THR A 89 -8.17 -9.81 -10.93
CA THR A 89 -7.92 -8.80 -9.89
C THR A 89 -7.80 -7.39 -10.45
N GLN A 90 -7.12 -7.24 -11.58
CA GLN A 90 -6.94 -5.94 -12.24
C GLN A 90 -8.27 -5.31 -12.67
N ALA A 91 -9.24 -6.12 -13.11
CA ALA A 91 -10.56 -5.61 -13.45
C ALA A 91 -11.30 -5.12 -12.20
N LEU A 92 -11.20 -5.84 -11.08
CA LEU A 92 -11.80 -5.41 -9.82
C LEU A 92 -11.16 -4.11 -9.29
N GLU A 93 -9.84 -4.00 -9.40
CA GLU A 93 -9.09 -2.79 -9.07
C GLU A 93 -9.52 -1.60 -9.94
N ALA A 94 -9.66 -1.81 -11.25
CA ALA A 94 -10.11 -0.77 -12.19
C ALA A 94 -11.54 -0.29 -11.89
N ILE A 95 -12.47 -1.22 -11.60
CA ILE A 95 -13.86 -0.88 -11.24
C ILE A 95 -13.92 -0.06 -9.95
N LEU A 96 -13.06 -0.37 -8.98
CA LEU A 96 -12.99 0.34 -7.70
C LEU A 96 -12.08 1.58 -7.73
N GLY A 97 -11.37 1.83 -8.83
CA GLY A 97 -10.40 2.93 -8.94
C GLY A 97 -9.16 2.77 -8.05
N TYR A 98 -8.77 1.53 -7.75
CA TYR A 98 -7.61 1.25 -6.89
C TYR A 98 -6.35 0.95 -7.71
N SER A 99 -5.22 1.47 -7.22
CA SER A 99 -3.89 1.02 -7.65
C SER A 99 -3.51 -0.26 -6.89
N PRO A 100 -2.72 -1.16 -7.49
CA PRO A 100 -2.11 -2.29 -6.79
C PRO A 100 -1.42 -1.88 -5.48
N LEU A 101 -1.64 -2.63 -4.41
CA LEU A 101 -1.27 -2.28 -3.04
C LEU A 101 0.24 -2.11 -2.89
N GLY A 102 1.03 -2.87 -3.66
CA GLY A 102 2.48 -2.69 -3.70
C GLY A 102 2.89 -1.32 -4.26
N GLN A 103 2.19 -0.81 -5.27
CA GLN A 103 2.44 0.53 -5.82
C GLN A 103 2.05 1.61 -4.80
N GLU A 104 0.95 1.42 -4.08
CA GLU A 104 0.53 2.35 -3.03
C GLU A 104 1.54 2.45 -1.87
N VAL A 105 2.15 1.32 -1.50
CA VAL A 105 3.24 1.30 -0.50
C VAL A 105 4.44 2.09 -1.01
N LYS A 106 4.85 1.88 -2.28
CA LYS A 106 5.94 2.64 -2.91
C LYS A 106 5.65 4.14 -2.96
N LYS A 107 4.43 4.52 -3.35
CA LYS A 107 3.95 5.91 -3.35
C LYS A 107 4.02 6.52 -1.94
N THR A 108 3.52 5.81 -0.93
CA THR A 108 3.56 6.29 0.46
C THR A 108 4.99 6.43 0.97
N ALA A 109 5.87 5.49 0.63
CA ALA A 109 7.29 5.54 0.98
C ALA A 109 7.98 6.75 0.36
N ALA A 110 7.73 7.04 -0.92
CA ALA A 110 8.29 8.19 -1.60
C ALA A 110 7.79 9.52 -1.01
N LEU A 111 6.49 9.65 -0.77
CA LEU A 111 5.91 10.84 -0.12
C LEU A 111 6.51 11.07 1.27
N CYS A 112 6.76 10.00 2.03
CA CYS A 112 7.44 10.07 3.31
C CYS A 112 8.88 10.56 3.14
N ALA A 113 9.63 10.00 2.19
CA ALA A 113 11.00 10.41 1.89
C ALA A 113 11.08 11.92 1.55
N LEU A 114 10.20 12.40 0.66
CA LEU A 114 10.13 13.81 0.28
C LEU A 114 9.83 14.73 1.48
N LYS A 115 8.89 14.33 2.35
CA LYS A 115 8.57 15.08 3.58
C LYS A 115 9.74 15.15 4.55
N LEU A 116 10.55 14.09 4.64
CA LEU A 116 11.72 14.04 5.53
C LEU A 116 12.86 14.90 4.97
N LEU A 117 13.04 14.91 3.66
CA LEU A 117 13.99 15.78 2.97
C LEU A 117 13.62 17.26 3.10
N SER A 118 12.34 17.62 2.87
CA SER A 118 11.90 19.01 2.99
C SER A 118 12.08 19.58 4.40
N LYS A 119 11.94 18.72 5.43
CA LYS A 119 12.20 19.07 6.82
C LYS A 119 13.69 19.00 7.22
N LYS A 120 14.59 18.66 6.29
CA LYS A 120 16.03 18.48 6.53
C LYS A 120 16.36 17.49 7.66
N VAL A 121 15.45 16.54 7.94
CA VAL A 121 15.65 15.51 8.98
C VAL A 121 16.68 14.50 8.54
N ILE A 122 16.70 14.20 7.24
CA ILE A 122 17.60 13.24 6.62
C ILE A 122 18.38 14.00 5.53
N LYS A 123 19.69 13.73 5.43
CA LYS A 123 20.49 14.25 4.32
C LYS A 123 20.12 13.50 3.04
N PRO A 124 20.14 14.14 1.86
CA PRO A 124 20.04 13.43 0.59
C PRO A 124 21.31 12.56 0.43
N THR A 125 21.26 11.36 1.01
CA THR A 125 22.32 10.36 0.87
C THR A 125 22.17 9.65 -0.48
N SER A 126 23.28 9.07 -0.95
CA SER A 126 23.42 8.19 -2.13
C SER A 126 22.13 7.44 -2.51
N SER A 127 21.89 7.30 -3.82
CA SER A 127 20.75 6.66 -4.51
C SER A 127 20.51 5.18 -4.17
N GLU A 128 21.09 4.68 -3.09
CA GLU A 128 21.12 3.29 -2.69
C GLU A 128 20.15 2.99 -1.54
N GLY A 129 19.73 1.73 -1.45
CA GLY A 129 18.89 1.24 -0.37
C GLY A 129 17.50 1.90 -0.32
N HIS A 130 17.14 2.46 0.84
CA HIS A 130 15.80 3.00 1.11
C HIS A 130 15.51 4.32 0.38
N MET A 131 16.55 5.10 0.03
CA MET A 131 16.40 6.39 -0.65
C MET A 131 16.17 6.25 -2.16
N LYS A 132 16.44 5.08 -2.73
CA LYS A 132 16.18 4.76 -4.14
C LYS A 132 14.74 5.02 -4.57
N ILE A 133 13.78 5.00 -3.63
CA ILE A 133 12.37 5.25 -3.91
C ILE A 133 12.11 6.65 -4.53
N ILE A 134 12.98 7.62 -4.27
CA ILE A 134 12.85 8.99 -4.79
C ILE A 134 12.97 9.00 -6.32
N GLN A 135 13.79 8.12 -6.90
CA GLN A 135 13.98 7.99 -8.35
C GLN A 135 12.79 7.31 -9.05
N VAL A 136 11.96 6.59 -8.29
CA VAL A 136 10.85 5.80 -8.83
C VAL A 136 9.62 6.67 -9.12
N ILE A 137 9.59 7.91 -8.63
CA ILE A 137 8.51 8.86 -8.91
C ILE A 137 9.06 9.99 -9.79
N PRO A 138 8.74 10.02 -11.10
CA PRO A 138 9.20 11.09 -12.00
C PRO A 138 8.73 12.49 -11.55
N GLU A 139 7.60 12.58 -10.86
CA GLU A 139 7.08 13.85 -10.29
C GLU A 139 7.92 14.36 -9.10
N ALA A 140 8.71 13.49 -8.45
CA ALA A 140 9.59 13.87 -7.36
C ALA A 140 10.87 14.57 -7.86
N GLU A 141 11.35 14.22 -9.06
CA GLU A 141 12.48 14.90 -9.71
C GLU A 141 12.17 16.39 -9.95
N MET A 142 10.91 16.74 -10.22
CA MET A 142 10.47 18.13 -10.31
C MET A 142 10.62 18.90 -8.98
N ILE A 143 10.36 18.26 -7.83
CA ILE A 143 10.40 18.91 -6.51
C ILE A 143 11.85 19.09 -6.03
N THR A 144 12.72 18.11 -6.27
CA THR A 144 14.14 18.20 -5.90
C THR A 144 14.88 19.24 -6.74
N ASN A 145 14.59 19.31 -8.05
CA ASN A 145 15.21 20.29 -8.95
C ASN A 145 14.79 21.74 -8.64
N VAL A 146 13.56 21.97 -8.20
CA VAL A 146 13.10 23.32 -7.80
C VAL A 146 13.79 23.80 -6.51
N SER A 147 14.05 22.90 -5.55
CA SER A 147 14.83 23.27 -4.36
C SER A 147 16.31 23.53 -4.65
N ASP A 148 16.86 22.91 -5.70
CA ASP A 148 18.26 23.12 -6.13
C ASP A 148 18.45 24.38 -6.99
N ILE A 149 17.36 25.00 -7.47
CA ILE A 149 17.37 26.30 -8.19
C ILE A 149 17.21 27.50 -7.24
N MET A 150 16.76 27.26 -6.00
CA MET A 150 16.47 28.31 -4.99
C MET A 150 17.59 28.49 -3.94
N VAL A 151 18.83 28.11 -4.27
CA VAL A 151 20.03 28.38 -3.46
C VAL A 151 20.97 29.30 -4.22
#